data_AF-A0A925HB07-F1
#
_entry.id   AF-A0A925HB07-F1
#
_cell.length_a   1.000
_cell.length_b   1.000
_cell.length_c   1.000
_cell.angle_alpha   90.00
_cell.angle_beta   90.00
_cell.angle_gamma   90.00
#
_symmetry.space_group_name_H-M   'P 1'
#
loop_
_entity.id
_entity.type
_entity.pdbx_description
1 polymer ?
#
loop_
_entity_poly.entity_id
_entity_poly.type
_entity_poly.pdbx_seq_one_letter_code
_entity_poly.pdbx_strand_id
1 'polypeptide(L)' 'MSKPACSCEKFERLEGASVGAYVAAFLEDLSRDFPEQKNRFRCRVCGREWEKRAPEAQTGSTRPSLIRVSKK' A
#
# COMPACT_ATOMS: atom_id res chain seq x y z
N MET A 1 21.58 -12.64 -6.96
CA MET A 1 20.59 -12.93 -5.89
C MET A 1 19.21 -12.58 -6.41
N SER A 2 18.40 -13.58 -6.76
CA SER A 2 17.01 -13.38 -7.18
C SER A 2 16.20 -12.90 -5.99
N LYS A 3 15.80 -11.63 -6.00
CA LYS A 3 14.83 -11.10 -5.03
C LYS A 3 13.59 -12.00 -5.04
N PRO A 4 12.99 -12.34 -3.89
CA PRO A 4 11.76 -13.10 -3.88
C PRO A 4 10.74 -12.38 -4.77
N ALA A 5 10.09 -13.13 -5.66
CA ALA A 5 9.14 -12.61 -6.64
C ALA A 5 7.89 -12.09 -5.89
N CYS A 6 7.98 -10.88 -5.35
CA CYS A 6 6.84 -10.22 -4.72
C CYS A 6 5.86 -9.82 -5.81
N SER A 7 4.58 -10.15 -5.63
CA SER A 7 3.52 -9.69 -6.53
C SER A 7 3.56 -8.17 -6.73
N CYS A 8 3.92 -7.44 -5.66
CA CYS A 8 4.13 -5.98 -5.65
C CYS A 8 5.20 -5.45 -6.62
N GLU A 9 6.01 -6.31 -7.23
CA GLU A 9 6.95 -5.91 -8.27
C GLU A 9 6.26 -5.63 -9.60
N LYS A 10 5.15 -6.34 -9.87
CA LYS A 10 4.45 -6.26 -11.16
C LYS A 10 3.42 -5.14 -11.24
N PHE A 11 3.15 -4.46 -10.14
CA PHE A 11 2.17 -3.38 -10.07
C PHE A 11 2.66 -2.24 -9.21
N GLU A 12 2.36 -1.01 -9.64
CA GLU A 12 2.75 0.23 -8.96
C GLU A 12 1.57 0.89 -8.23
N ARG A 13 0.34 0.49 -8.58
CA ARG A 13 -0.91 1.00 -8.02
C ARG A 13 -1.94 -0.13 -7.93
N LEU A 14 -2.67 -0.18 -6.83
CA LEU A 14 -3.85 -1.01 -6.62
C LEU A 14 -5.03 -0.11 -6.27
N GLU A 15 -6.21 -0.37 -6.82
CA GLU A 15 -7.41 0.40 -6.51
C GLU A 15 -8.60 -0.53 -6.30
N GLY A 16 -9.56 -0.11 -5.49
CA GLY A 16 -10.82 -0.85 -5.30
C GLY A 16 -10.81 -1.85 -4.15
N ALA A 17 -11.69 -2.85 -4.25
CA ALA A 17 -11.97 -3.79 -3.17
C ALA A 17 -10.72 -4.63 -2.76
N SER A 18 -9.82 -4.88 -3.71
CA SER A 18 -8.62 -5.69 -3.49
C SER A 18 -7.58 -5.00 -2.59
N VAL A 19 -7.64 -3.67 -2.42
CA VAL A 19 -6.69 -2.93 -1.58
C VAL A 19 -6.77 -3.39 -0.12
N GLY A 20 -7.98 -3.56 0.42
CA GLY A 20 -8.15 -3.98 1.81
C GLY A 20 -7.55 -5.36 2.07
N ALA A 21 -7.86 -6.33 1.21
CA ALA A 21 -7.34 -7.69 1.30
C ALA A 21 -5.81 -7.72 1.13
N TYR A 22 -5.27 -6.95 0.19
CA TYR A 22 -3.83 -6.90 -0.07
C TYR A 22 -3.05 -6.32 1.11
N VAL A 23 -3.54 -5.21 1.67
CA VAL A 23 -2.96 -4.59 2.87
C VAL A 23 -2.95 -5.58 4.03
N ALA A 24 -4.08 -6.23 4.30
CA ALA A 24 -4.21 -7.17 5.41
C ALA A 24 -3.30 -8.42 5.25
N ALA A 25 -3.16 -8.92 4.02
CA ALA A 25 -2.40 -10.15 3.75
C ALA A 25 -0.88 -9.93 3.66
N PHE A 26 -0.43 -8.84 3.04
CA PHE A 26 0.99 -8.69 2.63
C PHE A 26 1.69 -7.45 3.20
N LEU A 27 0.95 -6.49 3.75
CA LEU A 27 1.52 -5.24 4.19
C LEU A 27 1.49 -5.09 5.72
N GLU A 28 2.49 -4.39 6.24
CA GLU A 28 2.62 -3.99 7.63
C GLU A 28 2.34 -2.49 7.74
N ASP A 29 1.46 -2.11 8.67
CA ASP A 29 1.10 -0.71 8.91
C ASP A 29 2.23 -0.01 9.69
N LEU A 30 2.79 1.04 9.09
CA LEU A 30 3.86 1.84 9.72
C LEU A 30 3.30 2.97 10.60
N SER A 31 2.00 3.25 10.53
CA SER A 31 1.38 4.34 11.30
C SER A 31 1.35 4.06 12.80
N ARG A 32 1.47 2.78 13.18
CA ARG A 32 1.58 2.36 14.59
C ARG A 32 2.83 2.89 15.29
N ASP A 33 3.93 3.02 14.57
CA ASP A 33 5.21 3.49 15.12
C ASP A 33 5.39 5.00 14.88
N PHE A 34 4.88 5.50 13.74
CA PHE A 34 4.98 6.90 13.36
C PHE A 34 3.59 7.47 13.00
N PRO A 35 2.94 8.25 13.88
CA PRO A 35 1.60 8.79 13.62
C PRO A 35 1.57 9.80 12.45
N GLU A 36 2.71 10.37 12.08
CA GLU A 36 2.89 11.19 10.87
C GLU A 36 2.86 10.38 9.57
N GLN A 37 3.10 9.07 9.65
CA GLN A 37 3.03 8.11 8.53
C GLN A 37 1.65 7.45 8.43
N LYS A 38 0.59 8.19 8.80
CA LYS A 38 -0.79 7.75 8.60
C LYS A 38 -0.97 7.34 7.14
N ASN A 39 -1.39 6.09 6.95
CA ASN A 39 -1.58 5.44 5.67
C ASN A 39 -0.31 4.94 4.94
N ARG A 40 0.85 4.88 5.58
CA ARG A 40 2.00 4.18 5.01
C ARG A 40 2.06 2.73 5.47
N PHE A 41 2.42 1.89 4.52
CA PHE A 41 2.46 0.45 4.66
C PHE A 41 3.77 -0.07 4.09
N ARG A 42 4.35 -1.10 4.69
CA ARG A 42 5.55 -1.76 4.21
C ARG A 42 5.23 -3.19 3.79
N CYS A 43 5.68 -3.58 2.61
CA CYS A 43 5.54 -4.96 2.15
C CYS A 43 6.42 -5.89 2.97
N ARG A 44 5.82 -6.91 3.61
CA ARG A 44 6.54 -7.89 4.43
C ARG A 44 7.46 -8.81 3.61
N VAL A 45 7.20 -8.94 2.30
CA VAL A 45 7.93 -9.85 1.41
C VAL A 45 9.19 -9.21 0.82
N CYS A 46 9.09 -7.95 0.35
CA CYS A 46 10.20 -7.27 -0.34
C CYS A 46 10.66 -5.97 0.31
N GLY A 47 9.95 -5.51 1.35
CA GLY A 47 10.25 -4.26 2.04
C GLY A 47 9.81 -2.98 1.35
N ARG A 48 9.17 -3.03 0.17
CA ARG A 48 8.67 -1.83 -0.56
C ARG A 48 7.61 -1.09 0.24
N GLU A 49 7.68 0.24 0.21
CA GLU A 49 6.73 1.13 0.87
C GLU A 49 5.53 1.44 -0.03
N TRP A 50 4.37 1.54 0.57
CA TRP A 50 3.06 1.74 -0.05
C TRP A 50 2.31 2.81 0.73
N GLU A 51 1.57 3.65 0.03
CA GLU A 51 0.73 4.68 0.61
C GLU A 51 -0.72 4.43 0.23
N LYS A 52 -1.58 4.30 1.24
CA LYS A 52 -3.03 4.16 1.05
C LYS A 52 -3.64 5.55 0.98
N ARG A 53 -4.13 5.92 -0.18
CA ARG A 53 -5.01 7.08 -0.29
C ARG A 53 -6.42 6.67 0.11
N ALA A 54 -6.94 7.35 1.12
CA ALA A 54 -8.34 7.24 1.49
C ALA A 54 -9.21 7.74 0.32
N PRO A 55 -10.43 7.22 0.15
CA PRO A 55 -11.38 7.80 -0.78
C PRO A 55 -11.63 9.25 -0.34
N GLU A 56 -11.24 10.21 -1.19
CA GLU A 56 -11.65 11.59 -1.00
C GLU A 56 -13.17 11.62 -1.04
N ALA A 57 -13.80 12.08 0.05
CA ALA A 57 -15.24 12.20 0.17
C ALA A 57 -15.88 13.06 -0.94
N GLN A 58 -15.06 13.77 -1.72
CA GLN A 58 -15.47 14.67 -2.79
C GLN A 58 -15.83 13.98 -4.12
N THR A 59 -15.48 12.69 -4.33
CA THR A 59 -15.64 12.05 -5.67
C THR A 59 -16.71 10.94 -5.73
N GLY A 60 -17.45 10.69 -4.65
CA GLY A 60 -18.49 9.66 -4.60
C GLY A 60 -17.99 8.21 -4.75
N SER A 61 -16.68 8.00 -4.94
CA SER A 61 -16.06 6.69 -5.00
C SER A 61 -15.49 6.29 -3.64
N THR A 62 -16.19 5.43 -2.91
CA THR A 62 -15.78 4.86 -1.60
C THR A 62 -14.57 3.92 -1.67
N ARG A 63 -13.85 3.89 -2.79
CA ARG A 63 -12.84 2.87 -3.07
C ARG A 63 -11.46 3.38 -2.65
N PRO A 64 -10.77 2.71 -1.71
CA PRO A 64 -9.40 3.06 -1.37
C PRO A 64 -8.46 2.74 -2.53
N SER A 65 -7.36 3.48 -2.58
CA SER A 65 -6.28 3.28 -3.53
C SER A 65 -4.96 3.13 -2.79
N LEU A 66 -4.08 2.27 -3.28
CA LEU A 66 -2.78 1.98 -2.72
C LEU A 66 -1.72 2.24 -3.79
N ILE A 67 -0.77 3.11 -3.51
CA ILE A 67 0.23 3.58 -4.47
C ILE A 67 1.62 3.27 -3.91
N ARG A 68 2.53 2.76 -4.74
CA ARG A 68 3.91 2.49 -4.30
C ARG A 68 4.64 3.81 -4.05
N VAL A 69 5.26 3.94 -2.88
CA VAL A 69 6.13 5.08 -2.55
C VAL A 69 7.52 4.77 -3.13
N SER A 70 7.72 5.04 -4.42
CA SER A 70 9.06 5.03 -4.99
C SER A 70 9.80 6.28 -4.49
N LYS A 71 10.77 6.12 -3.58
CA LYS A 71 11.76 7.18 -3.33
C LYS A 71 12.52 7.44 -4.64
N LYS A 72 12.46 8.69 -5.11
CA LYS A 72 13.23 9.20 -6.23
C LYS A 72 14.67 9.41 -5.81
#